data_AF-A0A4P7QF28-F1
#
_entry.id   AF-A0A4P7QF28-F1
#
_cell.length_a   1.000
_cell.length_b   1.000
_cell.length_c   1.000
_cell.angle_alpha   90.00
_cell.angle_beta   90.00
_cell.angle_gamma   90.00
#
_symmetry.space_group_name_H-M   'P 1'
#
loop_
_entity.id
_entity.type
_entity.pdbx_description
1 polymer ?
#
loop_
_entity_poly.entity_id
_entity_poly.type
_entity_poly.pdbx_seq_one_letter_code
_entity_poly.pdbx_strand_id
1 'polypeptide(L)'
;MKKMNRRIAAGLAAATLSLTMVACSQAEDAANEATDAAGSVANEATSAVDSAINEVESEVEGTDTEDSDNAEGENAEEATDVAANGETTTLNTPAGDFEVPAAFATAIEGKVAEWGDVVNVDTTDLGSVAEFSNGDMLAWAKDAAGEVPIVGKIAETWKNEGGIEALGMPTGPETTEGTGWVQEFAEGSISWLQGEDGQYGPTIN
;
A
#
# COMPACT_ATOMS: atom_id res chain seq x y z
N MET A 1 41.28 3.30 32.55
CA MET A 1 41.91 4.16 31.51
C MET A 1 42.77 3.30 30.60
N LYS A 2 42.22 2.81 29.47
CA LYS A 2 42.93 1.99 28.48
C LYS A 2 43.13 2.83 27.21
N LYS A 3 44.37 2.87 26.73
CA LYS A 3 44.89 3.81 25.73
C LYS A 3 44.38 3.53 24.31
N MET A 4 44.10 4.64 23.63
CA MET A 4 43.77 4.86 22.22
C MET A 4 44.83 4.28 21.26
N ASN A 5 44.42 3.73 20.12
CA ASN A 5 45.24 3.64 18.90
C ASN A 5 44.33 3.78 17.67
N ARG A 6 44.25 5.00 17.13
CA ARG A 6 43.68 5.30 15.81
C ARG A 6 44.71 4.90 14.74
N ARG A 7 44.29 4.16 13.72
CA ARG A 7 45.00 4.07 12.44
C ARG A 7 44.02 4.33 11.32
N ILE A 8 44.17 5.49 10.69
CA ILE A 8 43.57 5.89 9.43
C ILE A 8 44.43 5.28 8.33
N ALA A 9 43.83 4.59 7.38
CA ALA A 9 44.47 4.26 6.10
C ALA A 9 43.49 4.63 4.98
N ALA A 10 43.87 5.66 4.24
CA ALA A 10 43.22 6.09 3.01
C ALA A 10 43.50 5.08 1.89
N GLY A 11 42.50 4.84 1.04
CA GLY A 11 42.65 4.06 -0.18
C GLY A 11 41.70 4.58 -1.25
N LEU A 12 42.12 5.63 -1.96
CA LEU A 12 41.52 6.06 -3.22
C LEU A 12 42.03 5.11 -4.31
N ALA A 13 41.12 4.37 -4.94
CA ALA A 13 41.39 3.69 -6.21
C ALA A 13 40.44 4.28 -7.27
N ALA A 14 41.03 4.98 -8.23
CA ALA A 14 40.36 5.57 -9.38
C ALA A 14 40.66 4.76 -10.64
N ALA A 15 39.71 4.84 -11.59
CA ALA A 15 39.73 4.42 -13.00
C ALA A 15 39.66 2.90 -13.25
N THR A 16 38.87 2.38 -14.19
CA THR A 16 38.74 2.81 -15.61
C THR A 16 37.38 2.42 -16.23
N LEU A 17 36.76 3.33 -16.97
CA LEU A 17 35.65 3.04 -17.91
C LEU A 17 36.21 2.48 -19.22
N SER A 18 35.76 1.28 -19.62
CA SER A 18 36.11 0.65 -20.91
C SER A 18 34.84 0.39 -21.72
N LEU A 19 34.49 1.33 -22.60
CA LEU A 19 33.54 1.16 -23.70
C LEU A 19 34.33 0.83 -24.96
N THR A 20 34.16 -0.38 -25.51
CA THR A 20 34.65 -0.71 -26.86
C THR A 20 33.50 -1.26 -27.70
N MET A 21 33.03 -0.44 -28.64
CA MET A 21 32.17 -0.87 -29.74
C MET A 21 33.05 -1.48 -30.85
N VAL A 22 32.78 -2.72 -31.25
CA VAL A 22 33.08 -3.24 -32.60
C VAL A 22 31.85 -4.00 -33.08
N ALA A 23 31.38 -3.58 -34.25
CA ALA A 23 30.24 -4.13 -34.96
C ALA A 23 30.67 -5.20 -35.98
N CYS A 24 29.75 -6.15 -36.20
CA CYS A 24 29.56 -7.04 -37.37
C CYS A 24 30.57 -8.19 -37.59
N SER A 25 30.18 -9.44 -37.87
CA SER A 25 28.90 -10.03 -38.28
C SER A 25 28.97 -11.56 -38.12
N GLN A 26 27.82 -12.22 -37.91
CA GLN A 26 27.58 -13.67 -37.67
C GLN A 26 27.43 -14.08 -36.20
N ALA A 27 26.29 -13.73 -35.61
CA ALA A 27 25.67 -14.50 -34.53
C ALA A 27 24.15 -14.19 -34.45
N GLU A 28 23.47 -14.12 -35.60
CA GLU A 28 22.03 -14.34 -35.67
C GLU A 28 21.80 -15.85 -35.73
N ASP A 29 21.58 -16.50 -34.58
CA ASP A 29 20.82 -17.76 -34.37
C ASP A 29 21.14 -18.41 -33.00
N ALA A 30 21.06 -17.64 -31.90
CA ALA A 30 21.20 -18.18 -30.53
C ALA A 30 20.40 -17.39 -29.47
N ALA A 31 19.25 -16.82 -29.86
CA ALA A 31 18.41 -16.02 -28.97
C ALA A 31 16.92 -16.44 -28.96
N ASN A 32 16.59 -17.66 -29.43
CA ASN A 32 15.20 -18.15 -29.50
C ASN A 32 14.97 -19.54 -28.88
N GLU A 33 15.84 -20.02 -27.98
CA GLU A 33 15.61 -21.29 -27.27
C GLU A 33 15.93 -21.20 -25.77
N ALA A 34 15.31 -20.23 -25.10
CA ALA A 34 15.16 -20.22 -23.62
C ALA A 34 13.90 -19.48 -23.16
N THR A 35 12.88 -19.39 -24.01
CA THR A 35 11.54 -18.83 -23.70
C THR A 35 10.49 -19.91 -23.41
N ASP A 36 10.84 -21.21 -23.49
CA ASP A 36 9.90 -22.33 -23.29
C ASP A 36 10.23 -23.22 -22.07
N ALA A 37 10.96 -22.72 -21.07
CA ALA A 37 11.28 -23.50 -19.85
C ALA A 37 11.08 -22.77 -18.51
N ALA A 38 10.42 -21.61 -18.50
CA ALA A 38 10.02 -20.91 -17.27
C ALA A 38 8.52 -20.52 -17.26
N GLY A 39 7.72 -21.17 -18.11
CA GLY A 39 6.27 -21.00 -18.23
C GLY A 39 5.44 -22.16 -17.67
N SER A 40 6.02 -23.06 -16.87
CA SER A 40 5.28 -24.19 -16.30
C SER A 40 5.74 -24.54 -14.87
N VAL A 41 5.37 -23.72 -13.88
CA VAL A 41 5.18 -24.14 -12.47
C VAL A 41 4.42 -23.04 -11.70
N ALA A 42 3.17 -22.75 -12.07
CA ALA A 42 2.25 -22.02 -11.18
C ALA A 42 0.80 -22.16 -11.64
N ASN A 43 0.36 -23.35 -12.03
CA ASN A 43 -1.08 -23.57 -12.21
C ASN A 43 -1.48 -25.03 -12.01
N GLU A 44 -1.28 -25.54 -10.79
CA GLU A 44 -2.02 -26.74 -10.37
C GLU A 44 -2.06 -26.86 -8.83
N ALA A 45 -3.29 -26.91 -8.31
CA ALA A 45 -3.73 -27.41 -7.01
C ALA A 45 -4.07 -26.40 -5.87
N THR A 46 -4.96 -25.43 -6.14
CA THR A 46 -6.10 -25.21 -5.21
C THR A 46 -7.35 -25.80 -5.85
N SER A 47 -7.47 -27.13 -5.74
CA SER A 47 -8.73 -27.83 -5.94
C SER A 47 -9.37 -28.01 -4.57
N ALA A 48 -10.27 -27.07 -4.21
CA ALA A 48 -11.45 -27.31 -3.37
C ALA A 48 -12.05 -25.95 -3.01
N VAL A 49 -13.08 -25.53 -3.75
CA VAL A 49 -14.20 -24.60 -3.42
C VAL A 49 -14.70 -23.94 -4.72
N ASP A 50 -14.97 -24.77 -5.74
CA ASP A 50 -15.82 -24.37 -6.88
C ASP A 50 -16.72 -25.55 -7.24
N SER A 51 -17.36 -26.08 -6.20
CA SER A 51 -18.43 -27.07 -6.31
C SER A 51 -19.41 -26.85 -5.19
N ALA A 52 -20.02 -25.66 -5.22
CA ALA A 52 -21.29 -25.44 -4.58
C ALA A 52 -22.09 -24.48 -5.48
N ILE A 53 -23.21 -25.00 -5.97
CA ILE A 53 -24.36 -24.23 -6.46
C ILE A 53 -24.20 -23.69 -7.89
N ASN A 54 -24.42 -24.55 -8.88
CA ASN A 54 -25.42 -24.21 -9.88
C ASN A 54 -25.87 -25.45 -10.66
N GLU A 55 -26.74 -26.23 -10.04
CA GLU A 55 -27.66 -27.10 -10.78
C GLU A 55 -28.88 -27.42 -9.90
N VAL A 56 -29.84 -26.50 -9.86
CA VAL A 56 -31.27 -26.86 -9.75
C VAL A 56 -32.05 -25.92 -10.67
N GLU A 57 -32.35 -26.47 -11.83
CA GLU A 57 -33.35 -26.05 -12.80
C GLU A 57 -34.73 -25.85 -12.13
N SER A 58 -35.37 -24.72 -12.39
CA SER A 58 -36.83 -24.60 -12.33
C SER A 58 -37.25 -23.40 -13.17
N GLU A 59 -37.37 -23.65 -14.48
CA GLU A 59 -38.24 -22.86 -15.36
C GLU A 59 -39.64 -22.72 -14.72
N VAL A 60 -40.08 -21.47 -14.51
CA VAL A 60 -41.50 -21.14 -14.60
C VAL A 60 -41.64 -19.98 -15.57
N GLU A 61 -42.19 -20.30 -16.74
CA GLU A 61 -42.82 -19.33 -17.63
C GLU A 61 -44.07 -18.77 -16.95
N GLY A 62 -44.29 -17.45 -17.06
CA GLY A 62 -45.65 -16.92 -17.06
C GLY A 62 -45.91 -15.63 -16.29
N THR A 63 -46.08 -14.57 -17.08
CA THR A 63 -47.16 -13.55 -17.01
C THR A 63 -47.14 -12.46 -15.93
N ASP A 64 -46.96 -11.24 -16.43
CA ASP A 64 -47.62 -9.96 -16.11
C ASP A 64 -48.33 -9.81 -14.75
N THR A 65 -47.93 -8.83 -13.94
CA THR A 65 -48.81 -7.69 -13.58
C THR A 65 -48.03 -6.59 -12.84
N GLU A 66 -48.34 -5.35 -13.19
CA GLU A 66 -47.80 -4.14 -12.56
C GLU A 66 -48.44 -3.81 -11.20
N ASP A 67 -47.71 -2.98 -10.46
CA ASP A 67 -48.18 -1.87 -9.60
C ASP A 67 -48.02 -1.98 -8.07
N SER A 68 -47.61 -0.83 -7.52
CA SER A 68 -47.88 -0.27 -6.18
C SER A 68 -47.10 -0.77 -4.93
N ASP A 69 -46.26 0.18 -4.48
CA ASP A 69 -46.09 0.70 -3.11
C ASP A 69 -45.52 -0.14 -1.94
N ASN A 70 -44.37 0.37 -1.48
CA ASN A 70 -44.02 0.69 -0.08
C ASN A 70 -43.98 -0.42 0.98
N ALA A 71 -42.76 -0.75 1.44
CA ALA A 71 -42.46 -0.93 2.86
C ALA A 71 -40.95 -0.87 3.12
N GLU A 72 -40.57 -0.02 4.08
CA GLU A 72 -39.27 0.00 4.74
C GLU A 72 -38.91 -1.38 5.31
N GLY A 73 -37.62 -1.72 5.27
CA GLY A 73 -37.12 -2.97 5.81
C GLY A 73 -35.59 -3.01 5.77
N GLU A 74 -35.02 -2.43 6.82
CA GLU A 74 -33.67 -2.61 7.35
C GLU A 74 -32.96 -3.90 6.88
N ASN A 75 -31.75 -3.75 6.30
CA ASN A 75 -30.71 -4.76 6.35
C ASN A 75 -29.38 -4.01 6.28
N ALA A 76 -28.88 -3.54 7.42
CA ALA A 76 -27.95 -4.30 8.26
C ALA A 76 -26.68 -4.64 7.46
N GLU A 77 -25.69 -3.76 7.65
CA GLU A 77 -24.32 -4.14 7.99
C GLU A 77 -23.89 -5.53 7.50
N GLU A 78 -23.35 -5.61 6.29
CA GLU A 78 -22.17 -6.45 6.09
C GLU A 78 -20.95 -5.55 6.24
N ALA A 79 -20.58 -5.33 7.51
CA ALA A 79 -19.18 -5.22 7.84
C ALA A 79 -18.53 -6.50 7.33
N THR A 80 -17.90 -6.41 6.16
CA THR A 80 -16.98 -7.44 5.72
C THR A 80 -15.98 -7.63 6.84
N ASP A 81 -15.84 -8.86 7.32
CA ASP A 81 -14.86 -9.26 8.33
C ASP A 81 -13.45 -8.86 7.88
N VAL A 82 -13.07 -7.61 8.13
CA VAL A 82 -11.69 -7.17 7.97
C VAL A 82 -11.00 -7.64 9.23
N ALA A 83 -10.19 -8.67 9.04
CA ALA A 83 -9.52 -9.42 10.09
C ALA A 83 -8.69 -8.51 11.00
N ALA A 84 -9.34 -7.97 12.03
CA ALA A 84 -8.73 -7.21 13.12
C ALA A 84 -7.86 -8.10 14.04
N ASN A 85 -7.62 -9.38 13.68
CA ASN A 85 -6.78 -10.32 14.43
C ASN A 85 -6.32 -11.52 13.58
N GLY A 86 -5.87 -11.26 12.35
CA GLY A 86 -5.32 -12.27 11.44
C GLY A 86 -3.79 -12.39 11.56
N GLU A 87 -3.28 -13.59 11.25
CA GLU A 87 -1.86 -13.97 11.13
C GLU A 87 -0.90 -12.79 10.93
N THR A 88 0.07 -12.65 11.84
CA THR A 88 1.12 -11.63 11.72
C THR A 88 2.29 -12.16 10.90
N THR A 89 2.98 -11.26 10.21
CA THR A 89 4.23 -11.54 9.50
C THR A 89 5.28 -10.50 9.88
N THR A 90 6.55 -10.88 9.78
CA THR A 90 7.67 -9.98 10.04
C THR A 90 8.03 -9.23 8.76
N LEU A 91 7.96 -7.90 8.83
CA LEU A 91 8.39 -6.99 7.78
C LEU A 91 9.74 -6.40 8.17
N ASN A 92 10.76 -6.67 7.37
CA ASN A 92 12.12 -6.16 7.58
C ASN A 92 12.30 -4.83 6.83
N THR A 93 12.66 -3.77 7.55
CA THR A 93 12.90 -2.43 7.01
C THR A 93 14.28 -1.92 7.42
N PRO A 94 14.79 -0.85 6.79
CA PRO A 94 15.99 -0.16 7.27
C PRO A 94 15.92 0.32 8.73
N ALA A 95 14.72 0.58 9.27
CA ALA A 95 14.50 0.98 10.66
C ALA A 95 14.46 -0.21 11.65
N GLY A 96 14.31 -1.44 11.15
CA GLY A 96 14.23 -2.66 11.95
C GLY A 96 13.18 -3.65 11.44
N ASP A 97 13.01 -4.72 12.21
CA ASP A 97 11.99 -5.74 11.99
C ASP A 97 10.69 -5.37 12.73
N PHE A 98 9.55 -5.41 12.03
CA PHE A 98 8.23 -5.06 12.57
C PHE A 98 7.24 -6.21 12.35
N GLU A 99 6.42 -6.52 13.36
CA GLU A 99 5.33 -7.49 13.22
C GLU A 99 4.05 -6.78 12.78
N VAL A 100 3.56 -7.11 11.59
CA VAL A 100 2.36 -6.51 11.00
C VAL A 100 1.37 -7.58 10.57
N PRO A 101 0.06 -7.28 10.46
CA PRO A 101 -0.89 -8.21 9.86
C PRO A 101 -0.42 -8.64 8.46
N ALA A 102 -0.55 -9.93 8.12
CA ALA A 102 -0.13 -10.45 6.82
C ALA A 102 -0.82 -9.72 5.65
N ALA A 103 -2.10 -9.37 5.82
CA ALA A 103 -2.84 -8.57 4.85
C ALA A 103 -2.21 -7.18 4.64
N PHE A 104 -1.72 -6.54 5.71
CA PHE A 104 -1.04 -5.26 5.61
C PHE A 104 0.32 -5.39 4.91
N ALA A 105 1.09 -6.45 5.20
CA ALA A 105 2.33 -6.72 4.49
C ALA A 105 2.11 -6.91 2.98
N THR A 106 1.05 -7.64 2.58
CA THR A 106 0.68 -7.75 1.16
C THR A 106 0.28 -6.41 0.55
N ALA A 107 -0.49 -5.59 1.27
CA ALA A 107 -0.86 -4.25 0.80
C ALA A 107 0.38 -3.36 0.59
N ILE A 108 1.36 -3.45 1.49
CA ILE A 108 2.65 -2.78 1.37
C ILE A 108 3.40 -3.24 0.12
N GLU A 109 3.55 -4.55 -0.08
CA GLU A 109 4.25 -5.11 -1.25
C GLU A 109 3.62 -4.63 -2.57
N GLY A 110 2.30 -4.51 -2.60
CA GLY A 110 1.56 -3.94 -3.74
C GLY A 110 1.93 -2.49 -4.06
N LYS A 111 2.46 -1.73 -3.09
CA LYS A 111 2.85 -0.33 -3.25
C LYS A 111 4.34 -0.10 -3.50
N VAL A 112 5.20 -1.07 -3.19
CA VAL A 112 6.66 -0.91 -3.33
C VAL A 112 7.10 -0.51 -4.75
N ALA A 113 6.44 -1.05 -5.78
CA ALA A 113 6.77 -0.70 -7.16
C ALA A 113 6.46 0.77 -7.53
N GLU A 114 5.50 1.39 -6.85
CA GLU A 114 5.02 2.75 -7.10
C GLU A 114 5.70 3.77 -6.17
N TRP A 115 5.80 3.44 -4.88
CA TRP A 115 6.22 4.36 -3.81
C TRP A 115 7.65 4.10 -3.30
N GLY A 116 8.28 3.03 -3.80
CA GLY A 116 9.61 2.57 -3.42
C GLY A 116 9.62 1.72 -2.16
N ASP A 117 10.79 1.48 -1.59
CA ASP A 117 10.94 0.59 -0.44
C ASP A 117 10.30 1.18 0.83
N VAL A 118 9.81 0.32 1.71
CA VAL A 118 9.40 0.73 3.07
C VAL A 118 10.62 1.06 3.90
N VAL A 119 10.64 2.26 4.46
CA VAL A 119 11.75 2.79 5.26
C VAL A 119 11.49 2.68 6.76
N ASN A 120 10.23 2.69 7.18
CA ASN A 120 9.83 2.59 8.57
C ASN A 120 8.40 2.02 8.68
N VAL A 121 8.09 1.39 9.81
CA VAL A 121 6.72 1.06 10.19
C VAL A 121 6.51 1.55 11.63
N ASP A 122 5.42 2.27 11.85
CA ASP A 122 4.93 2.60 13.19
C ASP A 122 3.76 1.69 13.52
N THR A 123 3.77 1.08 14.70
CA THR A 123 2.74 0.15 15.15
C THR A 123 2.29 0.53 16.55
N THR A 124 1.00 0.78 16.67
CA THR A 124 0.33 1.19 17.90
C THR A 124 -0.87 0.31 18.17
N ASP A 125 -1.55 0.53 19.30
CA ASP A 125 -2.81 -0.15 19.61
C ASP A 125 -3.94 0.19 18.61
N LEU A 126 -3.83 1.32 17.90
CA LEU A 126 -4.82 1.78 16.90
C LEU A 126 -4.62 1.12 15.53
N GLY A 127 -3.43 0.58 15.27
CA GLY A 127 -3.06 0.03 13.96
C GLY A 127 -1.61 0.30 13.59
N SER A 128 -1.28 0.08 12.33
CA SER A 128 0.06 0.22 11.79
C SER A 128 0.12 1.21 10.63
N VAL A 129 1.22 1.94 10.50
CA VAL A 129 1.47 2.86 9.37
C VAL A 129 2.86 2.58 8.82
N ALA A 130 2.93 2.26 7.53
CA ALA A 130 4.18 2.04 6.81
C ALA A 130 4.57 3.30 6.06
N GLU A 131 5.82 3.74 6.22
CA GLU A 131 6.39 4.86 5.49
C GLU A 131 7.26 4.36 4.35
N PHE A 132 7.04 4.92 3.16
CA PHE A 132 7.75 4.59 1.94
C PHE A 132 8.85 5.60 1.64
N SER A 133 9.83 5.19 0.84
CA SER A 133 10.99 6.02 0.50
C SER A 133 10.66 7.33 -0.22
N ASN A 134 9.51 7.42 -0.89
CA ASN A 134 9.03 8.65 -1.53
C ASN A 134 8.37 9.64 -0.54
N GLY A 135 8.16 9.24 0.71
CA GLY A 135 7.50 10.02 1.76
C GLY A 135 6.00 9.78 1.90
N ASP A 136 5.38 8.98 1.02
CA ASP A 136 4.01 8.54 1.18
C ASP A 136 3.91 7.45 2.25
N MET A 137 2.73 7.28 2.81
CA MET A 137 2.46 6.32 3.88
C MET A 137 1.20 5.51 3.58
N LEU A 138 1.19 4.28 4.05
CA LEU A 138 0.02 3.41 4.00
C LEU A 138 -0.38 3.05 5.42
N ALA A 139 -1.59 3.43 5.82
CA ALA A 139 -2.13 3.14 7.14
C ALA A 139 -3.04 1.91 7.11
N TRP A 140 -3.01 1.14 8.18
CA TRP A 140 -3.88 0.01 8.43
C TRP A 140 -4.42 0.13 9.85
N ALA A 141 -5.63 0.68 9.98
CA ALA A 141 -6.30 0.76 11.27
C ALA A 141 -6.82 -0.61 11.69
N LYS A 142 -6.66 -0.93 12.97
CA LYS A 142 -6.98 -2.24 13.53
C LYS A 142 -8.46 -2.61 13.36
N ASP A 143 -9.34 -1.63 13.45
CA ASP A 143 -10.79 -1.78 13.35
C ASP A 143 -11.37 -1.26 12.03
N ALA A 144 -10.52 -0.83 11.08
CA ALA A 144 -10.97 -0.26 9.81
C ALA A 144 -10.97 -1.30 8.69
N ALA A 145 -11.85 -1.08 7.72
CA ALA A 145 -11.96 -1.93 6.55
C ALA A 145 -10.89 -1.57 5.50
N GLY A 146 -9.64 -1.97 5.75
CA GLY A 146 -8.55 -1.96 4.76
C GLY A 146 -7.51 -0.87 4.94
N GLU A 147 -6.65 -0.76 3.92
CA GLU A 147 -5.56 0.19 3.88
C GLU A 147 -6.02 1.60 3.46
N VAL A 148 -5.44 2.61 4.09
CA VAL A 148 -5.73 4.01 3.81
C VAL A 148 -4.42 4.74 3.43
N PRO A 149 -4.32 5.28 2.21
CA PRO A 149 -3.14 6.02 1.79
C PRO A 149 -3.11 7.40 2.43
N ILE A 150 -1.92 7.85 2.84
CA ILE A 150 -1.63 9.24 3.24
C ILE A 150 -0.48 9.68 2.33
N VAL A 151 -0.72 10.64 1.43
CA VAL A 151 0.22 10.93 0.33
C VAL A 151 0.62 12.40 0.28
N GLY A 152 1.74 12.67 -0.41
CA GLY A 152 2.18 14.02 -0.78
C GLY A 152 2.32 14.99 0.40
N LYS A 153 1.75 16.20 0.25
CA LYS A 153 1.90 17.25 1.26
C LYS A 153 1.08 17.02 2.52
N ILE A 154 0.01 16.23 2.45
CA ILE A 154 -0.73 15.81 3.62
C ILE A 154 0.11 14.81 4.43
N ALA A 155 0.76 13.83 3.79
CA ALA A 155 1.68 12.90 4.46
C ALA A 155 2.83 13.61 5.18
N GLU A 156 3.49 14.54 4.47
CA GLU A 156 4.57 15.36 5.04
C GLU A 156 4.09 16.16 6.26
N THR A 157 2.90 16.77 6.18
CA THR A 157 2.34 17.56 7.29
C THR A 157 1.97 16.67 8.47
N TRP A 158 1.22 15.60 8.23
CA TRP A 158 0.78 14.67 9.27
C TRP A 158 1.95 14.12 10.09
N LYS A 159 3.01 13.68 9.41
CA LYS A 159 4.22 13.20 10.09
C LYS A 159 4.94 14.29 10.87
N ASN A 160 5.02 15.52 10.34
CA ASN A 160 5.66 16.64 11.03
C ASN A 160 4.91 17.09 12.29
N GLU A 161 3.59 16.91 12.32
CA GLU A 161 2.73 17.24 13.47
C GLU A 161 2.73 16.17 14.58
N GLY A 162 3.33 14.99 14.32
CA GLY A 162 3.41 13.89 15.29
C GLY A 162 2.63 12.64 14.89
N GLY A 163 2.03 12.62 13.70
CA GLY A 163 1.41 11.45 13.12
C GLY A 163 0.25 10.90 13.95
N ILE A 164 0.31 9.60 14.25
CA ILE A 164 -0.75 8.87 14.98
C ILE A 164 -0.99 9.50 16.35
N GLU A 165 0.04 9.97 17.05
CA GLU A 165 -0.10 10.53 18.40
C GLU A 165 -0.75 11.92 18.43
N ALA A 166 -0.77 12.63 17.31
CA ALA A 166 -1.25 14.01 17.23
C ALA A 166 -2.63 14.15 16.57
N LEU A 167 -2.84 13.43 15.46
CA LEU A 167 -4.07 13.51 14.67
C LEU A 167 -4.79 12.16 14.57
N GLY A 168 -4.20 11.07 15.09
CA GLY A 168 -4.77 9.74 15.01
C GLY A 168 -4.60 9.07 13.65
N MET A 169 -5.28 7.93 13.49
CA MET A 169 -5.32 7.18 12.25
C MET A 169 -6.18 7.89 11.19
N PRO A 170 -5.84 7.82 9.89
CA PRO A 170 -6.69 8.36 8.84
C PRO A 170 -8.02 7.59 8.78
N THR A 171 -9.13 8.29 8.52
CA THR A 171 -10.46 7.67 8.41
C THR A 171 -10.84 7.34 6.96
N GLY A 172 -10.02 7.77 6.00
CA GLY A 172 -10.20 7.52 4.57
C GLY A 172 -9.09 8.18 3.73
N PRO A 173 -9.02 7.89 2.43
CA PRO A 173 -8.06 8.53 1.52
C PRO A 173 -8.34 10.04 1.39
N GLU A 174 -7.35 10.79 0.93
CA GLU A 174 -7.55 12.20 0.61
C GLU A 174 -8.62 12.41 -0.46
N THR A 175 -9.35 13.52 -0.36
CA THR A 175 -10.36 13.95 -1.31
C THR A 175 -10.00 15.31 -1.90
N THR A 176 -10.37 15.56 -3.15
CA THR A 176 -10.17 16.87 -3.76
C THR A 176 -11.20 17.85 -3.22
N GLU A 177 -10.73 18.98 -2.71
CA GLU A 177 -11.55 20.11 -2.30
C GLU A 177 -11.05 21.40 -2.95
N GLY A 178 -11.90 22.01 -3.79
CA GLY A 178 -11.54 23.22 -4.53
C GLY A 178 -10.30 23.00 -5.40
N THR A 179 -9.22 23.70 -5.07
CA THR A 179 -7.92 23.60 -5.77
C THR A 179 -6.92 22.69 -5.08
N GLY A 180 -7.27 22.09 -3.94
CA GLY A 180 -6.34 21.28 -3.14
C GLY A 180 -6.95 19.96 -2.66
N TRP A 181 -6.45 19.50 -1.52
CA TRP A 181 -6.78 18.18 -0.97
C TRP A 181 -7.10 18.28 0.52
N VAL A 182 -7.99 17.41 0.99
CA VAL A 182 -8.35 17.27 2.39
C VAL A 182 -8.33 15.79 2.76
N GLN A 183 -7.75 15.47 3.90
CA GLN A 183 -7.83 14.14 4.49
C GLN A 183 -8.27 14.23 5.94
N GLU A 184 -9.19 13.35 6.30
CA GLU A 184 -9.76 13.23 7.63
C GLU A 184 -8.99 12.18 8.45
N PHE A 185 -8.75 12.50 9.71
CA PHE A 185 -8.11 11.65 10.70
C PHE A 185 -8.98 11.56 11.96
N ALA A 186 -8.72 10.57 12.82
CA ALA A 186 -9.56 10.30 13.97
C ALA A 186 -9.67 11.47 14.97
N GLU A 187 -8.62 12.30 15.07
CA GLU A 187 -8.55 13.42 16.01
C GLU A 187 -8.48 14.80 15.32
N GLY A 188 -8.64 14.87 14.01
CA GLY A 188 -8.62 16.13 13.27
C GLY A 188 -8.58 15.96 11.76
N SER A 189 -8.36 17.05 11.03
CA SER A 189 -8.21 17.01 9.58
C SER A 189 -7.03 17.84 9.10
N ILE A 190 -6.46 17.45 7.96
CA ILE A 190 -5.44 18.23 7.27
C ILE A 190 -6.00 18.61 5.90
N SER A 191 -6.00 19.90 5.61
CA SER A 191 -6.23 20.41 4.27
C SER A 191 -4.99 21.09 3.71
N TRP A 192 -4.75 20.88 2.42
CA TRP A 192 -3.67 21.52 1.67
C TRP A 192 -4.29 22.26 0.49
N LEU A 193 -4.81 23.46 0.76
CA LEU A 193 -5.58 24.27 -0.19
C LEU A 193 -4.76 25.45 -0.72
N GLN A 194 -5.14 25.96 -1.90
CA GLN A 194 -4.58 27.21 -2.42
C GLN A 194 -5.26 28.41 -1.76
N GLY A 195 -4.48 29.27 -1.11
CA GLY A 195 -4.93 30.54 -0.56
C GLY A 195 -5.23 31.58 -1.64
N GLU A 196 -5.78 32.73 -1.22
CA GLU A 196 -6.12 33.85 -2.12
C GLU A 196 -4.90 34.44 -2.84
N ASP A 197 -3.71 34.26 -2.27
CA ASP A 197 -2.43 34.65 -2.86
C ASP A 197 -1.87 33.66 -3.88
N GLY A 198 -2.61 32.57 -4.15
CA GLY A 198 -2.23 31.52 -5.07
C GLY A 198 -1.23 30.51 -4.49
N GLN A 199 -0.87 30.61 -3.21
CA GLN A 199 0.06 29.69 -2.56
C GLN A 199 -0.69 28.56 -1.87
N TYR A 200 -0.14 27.34 -1.93
CA TYR A 200 -0.68 26.21 -1.18
C TYR A 200 -0.10 26.18 0.23
N GLY A 201 -0.92 25.82 1.22
CA GLY A 201 -0.46 25.65 2.60
C GLY A 201 -1.34 24.72 3.42
N PRO A 202 -0.84 24.25 4.58
CA PRO A 202 -1.60 23.39 5.47
C PRO A 202 -2.60 24.19 6.27
N THR A 203 -3.77 23.62 6.49
CA THR A 203 -4.64 23.95 7.61
C THR A 203 -4.93 22.67 8.37
N ILE A 204 -4.71 22.70 9.68
CA ILE A 204 -4.98 21.58 10.58
C ILE A 204 -6.14 22.01 11.47
N ASN A 205 -7.17 21.16 11.59
CA ASN A 205 -8.37 21.43 12.38
C ASN A 205 -8.58 20.38 13.46
#